data_AF-A0A7C6HN44-F1
#
_entry.id   AF-A0A7C6HN44-F1
#
_cell.length_a   1.000
_cell.length_b   1.000
_cell.length_c   1.000
_cell.angle_alpha   90.00
_cell.angle_beta   90.00
_cell.angle_gamma   90.00
#
_symmetry.space_group_name_H-M   'P 1'
#
loop_
_entity.id
_entity.type
_entity.pdbx_description
1 polymer ?
#
loop_
_entity_poly.entity_id
_entity_poly.type
_entity_poly.pdbx_seq_one_letter_code
_entity_poly.pdbx_strand_id
1 'polypeptide(L)'
;GFPGEEEEDFNDTIDIMEQVRFDSAFTFIYSPRIGTPAADWYDPKSREEVQERFERLVKLQNEHSLDSNLKMVGQVVEVLCEGESSADSEILSGRTADNRLVNFSSQKIGRKTRNIDRENGGNDREGEFISVLITNAKTFSLEGEEV
;
A
#
# COMPACT_ATOMS: atom_id res chain seq x y z
N GLY A 1 -12.66 -13.41 10.56
CA GLY A 1 -12.59 -14.11 11.85
C GLY A 1 -12.95 -13.23 13.03
N PHE A 2 -14.07 -12.53 12.94
CA PHE A 2 -14.76 -12.02 14.12
C PHE A 2 -15.34 -13.21 14.92
N PRO A 3 -15.47 -13.14 16.26
CA PRO A 3 -16.04 -14.24 17.02
C PRO A 3 -17.44 -14.65 16.53
N GLY A 4 -17.60 -15.94 16.22
CA GLY A 4 -18.85 -16.49 15.67
C GLY A 4 -19.00 -16.43 14.15
N GLU A 5 -18.01 -15.94 13.41
CA GLU A 5 -18.03 -15.94 11.94
C GLU A 5 -18.07 -17.37 11.35
N GLU A 6 -19.11 -17.65 10.57
CA GLU A 6 -19.26 -18.91 9.85
C GLU A 6 -18.67 -18.82 8.42
N GLU A 7 -18.61 -19.96 7.71
CA GLU A 7 -18.06 -19.98 6.33
C GLU A 7 -18.93 -19.16 5.36
N GLU A 8 -20.24 -19.10 5.59
CA GLU A 8 -21.17 -18.28 4.79
C GLU A 8 -20.87 -16.80 4.95
N ASP A 9 -20.70 -16.29 6.18
CA ASP A 9 -20.32 -14.90 6.44
C ASP A 9 -18.98 -14.52 5.78
N PHE A 10 -18.02 -15.44 5.78
CA PHE A 10 -16.74 -15.25 5.12
C PHE A 10 -16.90 -15.18 3.59
N ASN A 11 -17.72 -16.06 3.01
CA ASN A 11 -17.96 -16.04 1.57
C ASN A 11 -18.71 -14.79 1.12
N ASP A 12 -19.65 -14.28 1.91
CA ASP A 12 -20.29 -12.98 1.67
C ASP A 12 -19.26 -11.84 1.64
N THR A 13 -18.25 -11.91 2.53
CA THR A 13 -17.13 -10.95 2.53
C THR A 13 -16.32 -11.04 1.23
N ILE A 14 -15.99 -12.25 0.79
CA ILE A 14 -15.27 -12.50 -0.47
C ILE A 14 -16.07 -11.97 -1.67
N ASP A 15 -17.38 -12.21 -1.70
CA ASP A 15 -18.27 -11.76 -2.77
C ASP A 15 -18.31 -10.23 -2.88
N ILE A 16 -18.34 -9.51 -1.76
CA ILE A 16 -18.27 -8.04 -1.75
C ILE A 16 -16.90 -7.58 -2.26
N MET A 17 -15.82 -8.23 -1.84
CA MET A 17 -14.48 -7.87 -2.30
C MET A 17 -14.33 -8.06 -3.81
N GLU A 18 -14.83 -9.16 -4.38
CA GLU A 18 -14.81 -9.38 -5.83
C GLU A 18 -15.63 -8.37 -6.61
N GLN A 19 -16.76 -7.92 -6.07
CA GLN A 19 -17.61 -6.91 -6.71
C GLN A 19 -16.98 -5.53 -6.69
N VAL A 20 -16.39 -5.12 -5.56
CA VAL A 20 -15.85 -3.78 -5.38
C VAL A 20 -14.43 -3.66 -5.94
N ARG A 21 -13.62 -4.70 -5.81
CA ARG A 21 -12.19 -4.75 -6.18
C ARG A 21 -11.39 -3.57 -5.64
N PHE A 22 -11.30 -3.48 -4.31
CA PHE A 22 -10.60 -2.39 -3.63
C PHE A 22 -9.13 -2.29 -4.08
N ASP A 23 -8.65 -1.06 -4.26
CA ASP A 23 -7.24 -0.78 -4.61
C ASP A 23 -6.28 -1.21 -3.49
N SER A 24 -6.72 -1.04 -2.24
CA SER A 24 -6.04 -1.51 -1.04
C SER A 24 -7.05 -1.73 0.08
N ALA A 25 -6.75 -2.66 0.99
CA ALA A 25 -7.54 -2.88 2.19
C ALA A 25 -6.62 -3.22 3.37
N PHE A 26 -7.01 -2.76 4.56
CA PHE A 26 -6.38 -3.19 5.81
C PHE A 26 -7.17 -4.36 6.39
N THR A 27 -6.53 -5.51 6.51
CA THR A 27 -7.15 -6.74 7.00
C THR A 27 -6.46 -7.20 8.27
N PHE A 28 -7.25 -7.55 9.30
CA PHE A 28 -6.71 -8.00 10.59
C PHE A 28 -7.48 -9.22 11.09
N ILE A 29 -6.76 -10.13 11.74
CA ILE A 29 -7.38 -11.17 12.57
C ILE A 29 -7.84 -10.53 13.87
N TYR A 30 -9.05 -10.88 14.32
CA TYR A 30 -9.61 -10.37 15.56
C TYR A 30 -8.68 -10.70 16.75
N SER A 31 -8.47 -9.70 17.60
CA SER A 31 -7.70 -9.83 18.83
C SER A 31 -8.61 -9.42 20.00
N PRO A 32 -8.97 -10.35 20.89
CA PRO A 32 -9.85 -10.07 22.03
C PRO A 32 -9.30 -8.93 22.88
N ARG A 33 -10.18 -7.99 23.23
CA ARG A 33 -9.85 -6.86 24.12
C ARG A 33 -10.70 -6.96 25.38
N ILE A 34 -10.05 -7.08 26.53
CA ILE A 34 -10.74 -7.21 27.83
C ILE A 34 -11.73 -6.06 27.99
N GLY A 35 -12.98 -6.40 28.33
CA GLY A 35 -14.06 -5.43 28.54
C GLY A 35 -14.93 -5.14 27.31
N THR A 36 -14.65 -5.73 26.14
CA THR A 36 -15.58 -5.67 25.00
C THR A 36 -16.54 -6.87 24.99
N PRO A 37 -17.80 -6.71 24.54
CA PRO A 37 -18.73 -7.84 24.44
C PRO A 37 -18.21 -8.99 23.56
N ALA A 38 -17.49 -8.65 22.49
CA ALA A 38 -16.90 -9.63 21.58
C ALA A 38 -15.76 -10.46 22.23
N ALA A 39 -15.19 -10.01 23.36
CA ALA A 39 -14.19 -10.83 24.07
C ALA A 39 -14.83 -12.08 24.69
N ASP A 40 -16.10 -11.99 25.13
CA ASP A 40 -16.82 -13.11 25.74
C ASP A 40 -17.22 -14.19 24.72
N TRP A 41 -17.19 -13.86 23.43
CA TRP A 41 -17.54 -14.77 22.33
C TRP A 41 -16.31 -15.46 21.72
N TYR A 42 -15.11 -15.06 22.12
CA TYR A 42 -13.88 -15.54 21.50
C TYR A 42 -13.64 -17.03 21.81
N ASP A 43 -13.53 -17.83 20.75
CA ASP A 43 -13.09 -19.22 20.84
C ASP A 43 -11.66 -19.37 20.30
N PRO A 44 -10.66 -19.68 21.14
CA PRO A 44 -9.29 -19.94 20.69
C PRO A 44 -9.16 -21.13 19.72
N LYS A 45 -10.14 -22.05 19.68
CA LYS A 45 -10.10 -23.25 18.83
C LYS A 45 -10.38 -22.98 17.36
N SER A 46 -11.00 -21.84 17.02
CA SER A 46 -11.25 -21.47 15.63
C SER A 46 -10.04 -20.81 14.97
N ARG A 47 -8.89 -20.76 15.64
CA ARG A 47 -7.71 -20.02 15.18
C ARG A 47 -7.21 -20.51 13.83
N GLU A 48 -7.13 -21.82 13.64
CA GLU A 48 -6.69 -22.41 12.37
C GLU A 48 -7.64 -22.06 11.22
N GLU A 49 -8.95 -22.13 11.44
CA GLU A 49 -9.98 -21.77 10.45
C GLU A 49 -9.93 -20.27 10.12
N VAL A 50 -9.81 -19.42 11.14
CA VAL A 50 -9.68 -17.96 10.97
C VAL A 50 -8.40 -17.60 10.20
N GLN A 51 -7.31 -18.31 10.45
CA GLN A 51 -6.04 -18.10 9.75
C GLN A 51 -6.15 -18.50 8.27
N GLU A 52 -6.77 -19.64 7.97
CA GLU A 52 -7.00 -20.11 6.60
C GLU A 52 -7.83 -19.11 5.78
N ARG A 53 -8.94 -18.63 6.36
CA ARG A 53 -9.79 -17.60 5.75
C ARG A 53 -9.05 -16.30 5.55
N PHE A 54 -8.27 -15.88 6.54
CA PHE A 54 -7.45 -14.66 6.43
C PHE A 54 -6.45 -14.75 5.28
N GLU A 55 -5.80 -15.89 5.08
CA GLU A 55 -4.87 -16.09 3.97
C GLU A 55 -5.57 -16.04 2.60
N ARG A 56 -6.76 -16.65 2.48
CA ARG A 56 -7.61 -16.55 1.28
C ARG A 56 -7.98 -15.10 0.98
N LEU A 57 -8.41 -14.36 2.00
CA LEU A 57 -8.79 -12.94 1.89
C LEU A 57 -7.61 -12.07 1.44
N VAL A 58 -6.46 -12.22 2.09
CA VAL A 58 -5.23 -11.47 1.77
C VAL A 58 -4.78 -11.78 0.35
N LYS A 59 -4.82 -13.05 -0.07
CA LYS A 59 -4.48 -13.44 -1.44
C LYS A 59 -5.37 -12.72 -2.45
N LEU A 60 -6.69 -12.77 -2.26
CA LEU A 60 -7.65 -12.09 -3.14
C LEU A 60 -7.40 -10.58 -3.20
N GLN A 61 -7.25 -9.92 -2.05
CA GLN A 61 -6.97 -8.48 -2.01
C GLN A 61 -5.66 -8.13 -2.73
N ASN A 62 -4.63 -8.96 -2.59
CA ASN A 62 -3.34 -8.73 -3.27
C ASN A 62 -3.48 -8.85 -4.79
N GLU A 63 -4.34 -9.75 -5.29
CA GLU A 63 -4.68 -9.84 -6.71
C GLU A 63 -5.38 -8.56 -7.18
N HIS A 64 -6.38 -8.07 -6.42
CA HIS A 64 -7.08 -6.82 -6.73
C HIS A 64 -6.15 -5.60 -6.72
N SER A 65 -5.30 -5.48 -5.70
CA SER A 65 -4.32 -4.39 -5.58
C SER A 65 -3.33 -4.39 -6.73
N LEU A 66 -2.82 -5.56 -7.13
CA LEU A 66 -1.94 -5.68 -8.29
C LEU A 66 -2.64 -5.29 -9.59
N ASP A 67 -3.85 -5.81 -9.84
CA ASP A 67 -4.64 -5.46 -11.02
C ASP A 67 -4.91 -3.96 -11.10
N SER A 68 -5.18 -3.35 -9.95
CA SER A 68 -5.41 -1.91 -9.87
C SER A 68 -4.13 -1.12 -10.15
N ASN A 69 -2.99 -1.51 -9.58
CA ASN A 69 -1.69 -0.88 -9.86
C ASN A 69 -1.26 -1.04 -11.31
N LEU A 70 -1.51 -2.19 -11.94
CA LEU A 70 -1.16 -2.45 -13.34
C LEU A 70 -1.85 -1.47 -14.30
N LYS A 71 -3.06 -1.00 -13.98
CA LYS A 71 -3.76 0.01 -14.80
C LYS A 71 -3.02 1.35 -14.87
N MET A 72 -2.14 1.63 -13.91
CA MET A 72 -1.38 2.87 -13.84
C MET A 72 -0.15 2.86 -14.76
N VAL A 73 0.32 1.68 -15.19
CA VAL A 73 1.50 1.56 -16.06
C VAL A 73 1.26 2.29 -17.39
N GLY A 74 2.21 3.13 -17.79
CA GLY A 74 2.14 3.98 -18.98
C GLY A 74 1.42 5.31 -18.77
N GLN A 75 0.89 5.58 -17.58
CA GLN A 75 0.28 6.87 -17.24
C GLN A 75 1.29 7.80 -16.57
N VAL A 76 1.14 9.10 -16.80
CA VAL A 76 1.82 10.13 -16.03
C VAL A 76 0.92 10.51 -14.85
N VAL A 77 1.45 10.39 -13.64
CA VAL A 77 0.72 10.70 -12.41
C VAL A 77 1.45 11.76 -11.61
N GLU A 78 0.70 12.52 -10.83
CA GLU A 78 1.25 13.49 -9.90
C GLU A 78 1.58 12.81 -8.56
N VAL A 79 2.80 12.99 -8.07
CA VAL A 79 3.33 12.37 -6.86
C VAL A 79 3.82 13.45 -5.90
N LEU A 80 3.29 13.49 -4.68
CA LEU A 80 3.88 14.25 -3.59
C LEU A 80 5.15 13.54 -3.12
N CYS A 81 6.30 14.14 -3.38
CA CYS A 81 7.60 13.60 -3.00
C CYS A 81 7.80 13.68 -1.49
N GLU A 82 8.15 12.56 -0.86
CA GLU A 82 8.45 12.43 0.58
C GLU A 82 9.96 12.30 0.85
N GLY A 83 10.80 12.44 -0.20
CA GLY A 83 12.25 12.37 -0.11
C GLY A 83 12.82 11.09 -0.71
N GLU A 84 13.99 10.66 -0.22
CA GLU A 84 14.67 9.44 -0.67
C GLU A 84 13.91 8.19 -0.25
N SER A 85 13.94 7.15 -1.09
CA SER A 85 13.35 5.87 -0.72
C SER A 85 14.13 5.23 0.41
N SER A 86 13.42 4.67 1.39
CA SER A 86 14.04 3.99 2.53
C SER A 86 14.81 2.73 2.15
N ALA A 87 14.52 2.15 0.98
CA ALA A 87 15.18 0.97 0.46
C ALA A 87 16.41 1.31 -0.41
N ASP A 88 16.43 2.49 -1.03
CA ASP A 88 17.48 2.91 -1.96
C ASP A 88 17.56 4.45 -2.01
N SER A 89 18.68 5.02 -1.55
CA SER A 89 18.92 6.46 -1.52
C SER A 89 19.10 7.08 -2.91
N GLU A 90 19.27 6.28 -3.96
CA GLU A 90 19.42 6.75 -5.35
C GLU A 90 18.08 6.98 -6.06
N ILE A 91 16.94 6.66 -5.42
CA ILE A 91 15.60 6.92 -5.94
C ILE A 91 14.78 7.73 -4.94
N LEU A 92 13.82 8.51 -5.45
CA LEU A 92 12.86 9.23 -4.63
C LEU A 92 11.63 8.35 -4.39
N SER A 93 10.94 8.64 -3.28
CA SER A 93 9.68 8.02 -2.92
C SER A 93 8.65 9.10 -2.65
N GLY A 94 7.39 8.78 -2.93
CA GLY A 94 6.27 9.67 -2.67
C GLY A 94 4.94 8.98 -2.83
N ARG A 95 3.87 9.77 -2.74
CA ARG A 95 2.51 9.25 -2.82
C ARG A 95 1.65 10.02 -3.82
N THR A 96 0.83 9.30 -4.56
CA THR A 96 -0.25 9.89 -5.36
C THR A 96 -1.39 10.36 -4.46
N ALA A 97 -2.33 11.13 -5.02
CA ALA A 97 -3.51 11.61 -4.30
C ALA A 97 -4.41 10.48 -3.74
N ASP A 98 -4.44 9.31 -4.40
CA ASP A 98 -5.12 8.09 -3.95
C ASP A 98 -4.21 7.20 -3.08
N ASN A 99 -3.11 7.76 -2.54
CA ASN A 99 -2.23 7.16 -1.57
C ASN A 99 -1.41 5.95 -2.06
N ARG A 100 -1.18 5.81 -3.38
CA ARG A 100 -0.27 4.79 -3.91
C ARG A 100 1.16 5.22 -3.66
N LEU A 101 1.96 4.30 -3.13
CA LEU A 101 3.40 4.49 -2.97
C LEU A 101 4.06 4.44 -4.35
N VAL A 102 4.83 5.45 -4.71
CA VAL A 102 5.58 5.52 -5.97
C VAL A 102 7.05 5.71 -5.65
N ASN A 103 7.88 4.77 -6.11
CA ASN A 103 9.33 4.94 -6.15
C ASN A 103 9.72 5.38 -7.55
N PHE A 104 10.50 6.45 -7.70
CA PHE A 104 10.83 6.96 -9.02
C PHE A 104 12.23 7.53 -9.10
N SER A 105 12.82 7.39 -10.29
CA SER A 105 14.10 8.02 -10.59
C SER A 105 13.88 9.49 -10.97
N SER A 106 14.82 10.34 -10.57
CA SER A 106 14.83 11.76 -10.96
C SER A 106 16.24 12.16 -11.37
N GLN A 107 16.36 12.88 -12.49
CA GLN A 107 17.65 13.38 -12.97
C GLN A 107 18.31 14.38 -12.00
N LYS A 108 17.54 14.93 -11.04
CA LYS A 108 18.04 15.91 -10.06
C LYS A 108 18.73 15.25 -8.85
N ILE A 109 18.51 13.96 -8.59
CA ILE A 109 19.08 13.21 -7.45
C ILE A 109 20.63 13.23 -7.46
N GLY A 110 21.25 13.37 -8.64
CA GLY A 110 22.72 13.44 -8.79
C GLY A 110 23.29 14.86 -8.84
N ARG A 111 22.47 15.90 -9.01
CA ARG A 111 22.92 17.29 -8.94
C ARG A 111 22.80 17.72 -7.48
N LYS A 112 23.85 17.46 -6.68
CA LYS A 112 24.10 18.27 -5.48
C LYS A 112 23.97 19.73 -5.90
N THR A 113 22.85 20.37 -5.58
CA THR A 113 22.64 21.79 -5.82
C THR A 113 23.85 22.48 -5.20
N ARG A 114 24.67 23.11 -6.03
CA ARG A 114 25.89 23.81 -5.63
C ARG A 114 25.58 25.14 -4.91
N ASN A 115 24.44 25.22 -4.23
CA ASN A 115 23.96 26.41 -3.54
C ASN A 115 24.08 26.20 -2.03
N ILE A 116 25.26 26.57 -1.54
CA ILE A 116 25.64 27.38 -0.36
C ILE A 116 24.84 27.29 0.98
N ASP A 117 23.63 26.77 1.06
CA ASP A 117 22.82 26.77 2.31
C ASP A 117 22.70 25.37 2.94
N ARG A 118 23.79 24.58 2.86
CA ARG A 118 23.86 23.25 3.45
C ARG A 118 24.21 23.29 4.94
N GLU A 119 23.18 23.33 5.77
CA GLU A 119 23.19 22.60 7.05
C GLU A 119 22.43 21.26 6.97
N ASN A 120 21.52 21.08 6.01
CA ASN A 120 20.74 19.83 5.86
C ASN A 120 20.93 19.22 4.47
N GLY A 121 21.81 18.22 4.36
CA GLY A 121 22.17 17.55 3.10
C GLY A 121 21.15 16.53 2.58
N GLY A 122 19.90 16.91 2.34
CA GLY A 122 18.90 16.08 1.66
C GLY A 122 18.79 16.39 0.16
N ASN A 123 18.30 15.43 -0.63
CA ASN A 123 17.80 15.72 -1.97
C ASN A 123 16.57 16.64 -1.87
N ASP A 124 16.69 17.84 -2.43
CA ASP A 124 15.88 19.04 -2.19
C ASP A 124 14.48 19.03 -2.85
N ARG A 125 13.78 17.89 -2.81
CA ARG A 125 12.47 17.75 -3.51
C ARG A 125 11.33 17.29 -2.63
N GLU A 126 11.56 17.08 -1.35
CA GLU A 126 10.52 16.74 -0.39
C GLU A 126 9.45 17.85 -0.33
N GLY A 127 8.18 17.46 -0.35
CA GLY A 127 7.04 18.37 -0.37
C GLY A 127 6.67 18.93 -1.76
N GLU A 128 7.43 18.62 -2.81
CA GLU A 128 7.08 18.97 -4.18
C GLU A 128 6.12 17.94 -4.80
N PHE A 129 5.18 18.43 -5.62
CA PHE A 129 4.44 17.57 -6.55
C PHE A 129 5.25 17.37 -7.83
N ILE A 130 5.51 16.12 -8.18
CA ILE A 130 6.35 15.71 -9.31
C ILE A 130 5.52 14.87 -10.26
N SER A 131 5.60 15.17 -11.56
CA SER A 131 5.00 14.33 -12.60
C SER A 131 5.89 13.12 -12.87
N VAL A 132 5.34 11.93 -12.71
CA VAL A 132 6.06 10.66 -12.85
C VAL A 132 5.34 9.77 -13.87
N LEU A 133 6.06 9.33 -14.89
CA LEU A 133 5.60 8.27 -15.78
C LEU A 133 5.77 6.92 -15.07
N ILE A 134 4.66 6.21 -14.83
CA ILE A 134 4.70 4.88 -14.22
C ILE A 134 5.16 3.86 -15.25
N THR A 135 6.27 3.18 -14.97
CA THR A 135 6.90 2.21 -15.87
C THR A 135 6.69 0.77 -15.41
N ASN A 136 6.44 0.54 -14.11
CA ASN A 136 6.20 -0.78 -13.54
C ASN A 136 5.27 -0.71 -12.31
N ALA A 137 4.65 -1.84 -11.99
CA ALA A 137 3.71 -1.98 -10.89
C ALA A 137 3.96 -3.27 -10.11
N LYS A 138 3.95 -3.16 -8.78
CA LYS A 138 3.94 -4.27 -7.82
C LYS A 138 2.64 -4.23 -7.02
N THR A 139 2.36 -5.24 -6.21
CA THR A 139 1.13 -5.27 -5.39
C THR A 139 0.98 -4.07 -4.47
N PHE A 140 2.07 -3.56 -3.89
CA PHE A 140 2.04 -2.52 -2.86
C PHE A 140 2.72 -1.20 -3.25
N SER A 141 3.24 -1.10 -4.48
CA SER A 141 3.96 0.08 -4.94
C SER A 141 3.99 0.18 -6.46
N LEU A 142 4.16 1.39 -6.95
CA LEU A 142 4.47 1.70 -8.34
C LEU A 142 5.95 2.09 -8.47
N GLU A 143 6.46 1.95 -9.68
CA GLU A 143 7.80 2.38 -10.07
C GLU A 143 7.71 3.25 -11.33
N GLY A 144 8.56 4.28 -11.42
CA GLY A 144 8.49 5.22 -12.53
C GLY A 144 9.71 6.13 -12.69
N GLU A 145 9.57 7.08 -13.60
CA GLU A 145 10.58 8.08 -13.93
C GLU A 145 9.94 9.46 -13.98
N GLU A 146 10.61 10.47 -13.40
CA GLU A 146 10.17 11.86 -13.53
C GLU A 146 10.15 12.30 -15.00
N VAL A 147 9.12 13.06 -15.38
CA VAL A 147 8.94 13.65 -16.72
C VAL A 147 8.85 15.17 -16.71
#